data_AF-A0A349MJW8-F1
#
_entry.id   AF-A0A349MJW8-F1
#
_cell.length_a   1.000
_cell.length_b   1.000
_cell.length_c   1.000
_cell.angle_alpha   90.00
_cell.angle_beta   90.00
_cell.angle_gamma   90.00
#
_symmetry.space_group_name_H-M   'P 1'
#
loop_
_entity.id
_entity.type
_entity.pdbx_description
1 polymer ?
#
loop_
_entity_poly.entity_id
_entity_poly.type
_entity_poly.pdbx_seq_one_letter_code
_entity_poly.pdbx_strand_id
1 'polypeptide(L)'
;MMKNPAPWSKRPKRFGIKPLLLALLWLTGSFCFLVDGVVDAKEDAFANDGLHDPQGPSFGELQRPDEAFAGFPTDTVGNKVRWVKALREGAINPRTNIVPETKIKILDMDLILGNTGDNAFVLFPHRAHTEWLDCANCHPEPFKEKFGTSGIKMGAILEGKFCGKCHGAVAFPLTECARCHSVKPDTFRGKFGVQPVAKH
;
A
#
# COMPACT_ATOMS: atom_id res chain seq x y z
N MET A 1 -18.54 -15.83 65.47
CA MET A 1 -19.83 -15.31 65.98
C MET A 1 -20.52 -14.61 64.81
N MET A 2 -21.36 -15.32 64.04
CA MET A 2 -22.81 -15.40 64.22
C MET A 2 -23.47 -14.01 64.31
N LYS A 3 -24.23 -13.62 63.27
CA LYS A 3 -25.70 -13.65 63.31
C LYS A 3 -26.32 -13.46 61.91
N ASN A 4 -27.37 -14.24 61.70
CA ASN A 4 -28.09 -14.56 60.47
C ASN A 4 -29.05 -13.44 59.95
N PRO A 5 -29.55 -13.58 58.71
CA PRO A 5 -30.42 -12.64 58.01
C PRO A 5 -31.93 -12.88 58.26
N ALA A 6 -32.79 -11.97 57.80
CA ALA A 6 -34.26 -12.05 57.80
C ALA A 6 -34.84 -11.52 56.46
N PRO A 7 -36.13 -11.74 56.14
CA PRO A 7 -36.72 -13.05 55.86
C PRO A 7 -37.47 -13.10 54.51
N TRP A 8 -37.62 -14.33 54.04
CA TRP A 8 -38.26 -14.74 52.80
C TRP A 8 -39.80 -14.55 52.84
N SER A 9 -40.36 -13.88 51.83
CA SER A 9 -41.80 -13.76 51.62
C SER A 9 -42.31 -14.88 50.72
N LYS A 10 -43.39 -15.52 51.17
CA LYS A 10 -44.06 -16.68 50.57
C LYS A 10 -44.60 -16.34 49.18
N ARG A 11 -44.40 -17.25 48.20
CA ARG A 11 -45.23 -17.33 46.99
C ARG A 11 -45.80 -18.74 46.79
N PRO A 12 -47.01 -18.85 46.22
CA PRO A 12 -47.91 -19.97 46.43
C PRO A 12 -47.68 -21.17 45.50
N LYS A 13 -48.23 -22.31 45.93
CA LYS A 13 -48.26 -23.61 45.24
C LYS A 13 -48.81 -23.47 43.82
N ARG A 14 -48.04 -23.91 42.82
CA ARG A 14 -48.55 -24.19 41.47
C ARG A 14 -48.62 -25.70 41.25
N PHE A 15 -49.77 -26.09 40.72
CA PHE A 15 -50.25 -27.44 40.46
C PHE A 15 -49.35 -28.20 39.49
N GLY A 16 -49.19 -29.50 39.73
CA GLY A 16 -48.52 -30.41 38.82
C GLY A 16 -49.33 -30.61 37.55
N ILE A 17 -48.68 -30.37 36.41
CA ILE A 17 -49.10 -30.84 35.09
C ILE A 17 -47.96 -31.72 34.58
N LYS A 18 -48.32 -32.93 34.16
CA LYS A 18 -47.44 -34.07 33.85
C LYS A 18 -46.52 -33.80 32.63
N PRO A 19 -45.39 -34.52 32.52
CA PRO A 19 -44.39 -34.32 31.47
C PRO A 19 -44.78 -35.08 30.20
N LEU A 20 -44.84 -34.39 29.06
CA LEU A 20 -44.71 -35.02 27.74
C LEU A 20 -44.41 -33.94 26.71
N LEU A 21 -43.61 -34.29 25.71
CA LEU A 21 -43.13 -33.48 24.57
C LEU A 21 -41.81 -32.73 24.79
N LEU A 22 -40.80 -33.59 24.95
CA LEU A 22 -39.48 -33.45 24.32
C LEU A 22 -39.60 -32.99 22.85
N ALA A 23 -38.59 -32.23 22.43
CA ALA A 23 -38.18 -31.97 21.03
C ALA A 23 -38.98 -30.94 20.23
N LEU A 24 -38.71 -29.64 20.44
CA LEU A 24 -38.73 -28.64 19.36
C LEU A 24 -38.00 -27.34 19.77
N LEU A 25 -36.74 -27.42 20.22
CA LEU A 25 -35.99 -26.23 20.68
C LEU A 25 -34.48 -26.30 20.37
N TRP A 26 -34.13 -26.85 19.21
CA TRP A 26 -32.75 -26.94 18.70
C TRP A 26 -32.66 -26.58 17.20
N LEU A 27 -33.41 -25.57 16.73
CA LEU A 27 -33.32 -25.10 15.34
C LEU A 27 -33.30 -23.57 15.21
N THR A 28 -32.82 -22.87 16.25
CA THR A 28 -32.49 -21.43 16.15
C THR A 28 -31.07 -21.10 16.64
N GLY A 29 -30.29 -22.10 17.07
CA GLY A 29 -28.94 -21.92 17.62
C GLY A 29 -27.79 -22.12 16.63
N SER A 30 -28.03 -22.01 15.32
CA SER A 30 -27.02 -22.30 14.29
C SER A 30 -26.86 -21.17 13.27
N PHE A 31 -26.91 -19.93 13.74
CA PHE A 31 -26.65 -18.75 12.89
C PHE A 31 -25.67 -17.75 13.52
N CYS A 32 -24.71 -18.24 14.32
CA CYS A 32 -23.73 -17.37 14.98
C CYS A 32 -22.34 -18.02 15.09
N PHE A 33 -21.83 -18.62 14.00
CA PHE A 33 -20.48 -19.23 13.98
C PHE A 33 -19.75 -19.06 12.62
N LEU A 34 -20.04 -18.00 11.86
CA LEU A 34 -19.34 -17.75 10.58
C LEU A 34 -18.49 -16.47 10.57
N VAL A 35 -18.32 -15.79 11.72
CA VAL A 35 -17.55 -14.54 11.78
C VAL A 35 -16.17 -14.72 12.45
N ASP A 36 -15.96 -15.79 13.23
CA ASP A 36 -14.72 -15.98 14.00
C ASP A 36 -13.51 -16.42 13.14
N GLY A 37 -13.74 -17.05 11.99
CA GLY A 37 -12.66 -17.64 11.18
C GLY A 37 -11.75 -16.65 10.46
N VAL A 38 -12.13 -15.37 10.33
CA VAL A 38 -11.32 -14.36 9.63
C VAL A 38 -10.36 -13.63 10.58
N VAL A 39 -10.73 -13.50 11.86
CA VAL A 39 -9.91 -12.81 12.87
C VAL A 39 -8.74 -13.70 13.33
N ASP A 40 -9.00 -15.00 13.48
CA ASP A 40 -8.01 -16.03 13.87
C ASP A 40 -6.83 -16.13 12.86
N ALA A 41 -7.14 -15.98 11.56
CA ALA A 41 -6.18 -16.03 10.44
C ALA A 41 -5.37 -14.73 10.21
N LYS A 42 -5.58 -13.69 11.03
CA LYS A 42 -4.77 -12.46 11.04
C LYS A 42 -3.80 -12.47 12.22
N GLU A 43 -4.28 -12.92 13.37
CA GLU A 43 -3.48 -13.04 14.58
C GLU A 43 -2.39 -14.11 14.39
N ASP A 44 -2.71 -15.25 13.78
CA ASP A 44 -1.74 -16.32 13.51
C ASP A 44 -0.57 -15.91 12.59
N ALA A 45 -0.86 -15.08 11.58
CA ALA A 45 0.06 -14.68 10.52
C ALA A 45 1.16 -13.72 11.00
N PHE A 46 0.84 -12.86 11.99
CA PHE A 46 1.81 -11.96 12.59
C PHE A 46 2.35 -12.48 13.93
N ALA A 47 1.56 -13.23 14.71
CA ALA A 47 1.98 -13.62 16.07
C ALA A 47 3.05 -14.71 16.06
N ASN A 48 3.12 -15.50 14.99
CA ASN A 48 4.00 -16.66 14.90
C ASN A 48 5.10 -16.52 13.83
N ASP A 49 5.31 -15.33 13.27
CA ASP A 49 6.29 -15.12 12.19
C ASP A 49 7.73 -14.92 12.68
N GLY A 50 7.92 -14.74 14.00
CA GLY A 50 9.23 -14.49 14.62
C GLY A 50 9.81 -13.11 14.33
N LEU A 51 9.05 -12.20 13.71
CA LEU A 51 9.42 -10.83 13.37
C LEU A 51 8.64 -9.81 14.21
N HIS A 52 7.36 -10.07 14.48
CA HIS A 52 6.50 -9.17 15.25
C HIS A 52 6.37 -9.62 16.70
N ASP A 53 6.36 -8.66 17.63
CA ASP A 53 6.07 -8.91 19.04
C ASP A 53 4.55 -8.97 19.27
N PRO A 54 3.97 -10.15 19.56
CA PRO A 54 2.52 -10.31 19.72
C PRO A 54 1.99 -9.59 20.96
N GLN A 55 2.85 -9.33 21.95
CA GLN A 55 2.48 -8.64 23.19
C GLN A 55 2.68 -7.13 23.09
N GLY A 56 3.21 -6.65 21.96
CA GLY A 56 3.45 -5.24 21.73
C GLY A 56 2.15 -4.43 21.72
N PRO A 57 2.14 -3.20 22.24
CA PRO A 57 0.92 -2.39 22.33
C PRO A 57 0.31 -2.02 20.98
N SER A 58 1.06 -2.15 19.89
CA SER A 58 0.62 -1.84 18.52
C SER A 58 0.30 -3.09 17.68
N PHE A 59 0.37 -4.30 18.25
CA PHE A 59 0.22 -5.53 17.47
C PHE A 59 -1.16 -5.61 16.79
N GLY A 60 -2.22 -5.20 17.49
CA GLY A 60 -3.59 -5.15 16.94
C GLY A 60 -3.79 -4.12 15.83
N GLU A 61 -2.87 -3.16 15.68
CA GLU A 61 -2.92 -2.12 14.64
C GLU A 61 -2.26 -2.57 13.33
N LEU A 62 -1.58 -3.71 13.32
CA LEU A 62 -0.92 -4.22 12.12
C LEU A 62 -1.96 -4.58 11.05
N GLN A 63 -1.65 -4.21 9.82
CA GLN A 63 -2.49 -4.46 8.66
C GLN A 63 -1.74 -5.36 7.69
N ARG A 64 -2.42 -6.40 7.21
CA ARG A 64 -1.87 -7.23 6.14
C ARG A 64 -1.85 -6.46 4.83
N PRO A 65 -0.82 -6.62 3.98
CA PRO A 65 -0.77 -5.91 2.70
C PRO A 65 -1.99 -6.15 1.79
N ASP A 66 -2.53 -7.37 1.77
CA ASP A 66 -3.71 -7.69 0.96
C ASP A 66 -4.99 -7.03 1.50
N GLU A 67 -5.11 -6.86 2.81
CA GLU A 67 -6.16 -6.06 3.44
C GLU A 67 -5.96 -4.57 3.13
N ALA A 68 -4.74 -4.06 3.34
CA ALA A 68 -4.40 -2.66 3.20
C ALA A 68 -4.58 -2.14 1.76
N PHE A 69 -4.35 -3.02 0.77
CA PHE A 69 -4.47 -2.68 -0.65
C PHE A 69 -5.77 -3.18 -1.28
N ALA A 70 -6.73 -3.66 -0.48
CA ALA A 70 -8.02 -4.09 -0.98
C ALA A 70 -8.71 -2.96 -1.78
N GLY A 71 -9.11 -3.25 -3.01
CA GLY A 71 -9.76 -2.27 -3.91
C GLY A 71 -8.80 -1.32 -4.63
N PHE A 72 -7.48 -1.39 -4.40
CA PHE A 72 -6.54 -0.58 -5.14
C PHE A 72 -6.37 -1.08 -6.57
N PRO A 73 -6.04 -0.19 -7.53
CA PRO A 73 -5.71 -0.60 -8.89
C PRO A 73 -4.54 -1.60 -8.92
N THR A 74 -4.75 -2.75 -9.56
CA THR A 74 -3.81 -3.88 -9.51
C THR A 74 -2.68 -3.76 -10.54
N ASP A 75 -1.48 -4.21 -10.17
CA ASP A 75 -0.34 -4.43 -11.05
C ASP A 75 0.01 -5.92 -11.13
N THR A 76 0.83 -6.30 -12.12
CA THR A 76 1.31 -7.68 -12.30
C THR A 76 2.64 -7.95 -11.59
N VAL A 77 3.22 -6.94 -10.94
CA VAL A 77 4.58 -6.99 -10.37
C VAL A 77 4.67 -6.29 -9.01
N GLY A 78 5.77 -6.52 -8.29
CA GLY A 78 6.01 -5.92 -6.98
C GLY A 78 4.94 -6.32 -5.97
N ASN A 79 4.45 -5.34 -5.20
CA ASN A 79 3.34 -5.52 -4.26
C ASN A 79 1.95 -5.58 -4.93
N LYS A 80 1.90 -5.67 -6.27
CA LYS A 80 0.68 -5.76 -7.08
C LYS A 80 -0.21 -4.50 -7.04
N VAL A 81 0.35 -3.33 -6.72
CA VAL A 81 -0.37 -2.04 -6.72
C VAL A 81 0.16 -1.10 -7.82
N ARG A 82 -0.76 -0.52 -8.62
CA ARG A 82 -0.46 0.56 -9.57
C ARG A 82 -0.52 1.91 -8.87
N TRP A 83 0.53 2.27 -8.14
CA TRP A 83 0.55 3.47 -7.28
C TRP A 83 0.16 4.79 -7.96
N VAL A 84 0.69 5.08 -9.15
CA VAL A 84 0.35 6.31 -9.91
C VAL A 84 -1.14 6.32 -10.29
N LYS A 85 -1.71 5.15 -10.65
CA LYS A 85 -3.14 5.03 -10.96
C LYS A 85 -3.98 5.18 -9.68
N ALA A 86 -3.58 4.56 -8.58
CA ALA A 86 -4.24 4.67 -7.29
C ALA A 86 -4.33 6.13 -6.83
N LEU A 87 -3.25 6.90 -6.98
CA LEU A 87 -3.22 8.33 -6.66
C LEU A 87 -4.18 9.13 -7.56
N ARG A 88 -4.11 8.95 -8.87
CA ARG A 88 -4.92 9.72 -9.84
C ARG A 88 -6.41 9.38 -9.81
N GLU A 89 -6.75 8.15 -9.44
CA GLU A 89 -8.14 7.70 -9.24
C GLU A 89 -8.66 8.01 -7.83
N GLY A 90 -7.84 8.58 -6.95
CA GLY A 90 -8.23 8.95 -5.59
C GLY A 90 -8.40 7.76 -4.64
N ALA A 91 -7.92 6.57 -5.00
CA ALA A 91 -7.87 5.41 -4.10
C ALA A 91 -6.94 5.66 -2.90
N ILE A 92 -5.96 6.56 -3.07
CA ILE A 92 -5.18 7.16 -1.97
C ILE A 92 -5.28 8.68 -2.05
N ASN A 93 -5.26 9.33 -0.89
CA ASN A 93 -5.22 10.79 -0.78
C ASN A 93 -4.17 11.21 0.25
N PRO A 94 -2.87 11.14 -0.08
CA PRO A 94 -1.80 11.53 0.82
C PRO A 94 -1.93 13.01 1.20
N ARG A 95 -1.63 13.32 2.46
CA ARG A 95 -1.51 14.71 2.88
C ARG A 95 -0.41 15.39 2.08
N THR A 96 -0.72 16.52 1.46
CA THR A 96 0.21 17.27 0.61
C THR A 96 1.29 18.01 1.40
N ASN A 97 0.99 18.45 2.62
CA ASN A 97 1.88 19.26 3.45
C ASN A 97 1.62 19.05 4.95
N ILE A 98 2.67 19.12 5.76
CA ILE A 98 2.55 19.12 7.23
C ILE A 98 2.20 20.53 7.72
N VAL A 99 2.79 21.55 7.11
CA VAL A 99 2.66 22.96 7.47
C VAL A 99 1.81 23.68 6.40
N PRO A 100 0.75 24.44 6.75
CA PRO A 100 -0.18 25.04 5.79
C PRO A 100 0.47 25.89 4.69
N GLU A 101 1.59 26.55 5.01
CA GLU A 101 2.27 27.50 4.12
C GLU A 101 3.17 26.81 3.08
N THR A 102 3.36 25.49 3.16
CA THR A 102 4.21 24.74 2.21
C THR A 102 3.63 24.81 0.80
N LYS A 103 4.40 25.41 -0.12
CA LYS A 103 4.05 25.49 -1.53
C LYS A 103 4.41 24.20 -2.26
N ILE A 104 3.40 23.42 -2.63
CA ILE A 104 3.57 22.20 -3.41
C ILE A 104 3.86 22.55 -4.87
N LYS A 105 4.84 21.86 -5.45
CA LYS A 105 5.26 22.04 -6.84
C LYS A 105 5.15 20.71 -7.57
N ILE A 106 4.21 20.64 -8.50
CA ILE A 106 4.13 19.55 -9.46
C ILE A 106 4.81 20.03 -10.73
N LEU A 107 5.79 19.27 -11.22
CA LEU A 107 6.52 19.60 -12.43
C LEU A 107 6.07 18.69 -13.57
N ASP A 108 5.43 19.28 -14.58
CA ASP A 108 4.99 18.57 -15.77
C ASP A 108 6.03 18.71 -16.88
N MET A 109 7.07 17.86 -16.81
CA MET A 109 8.18 17.87 -17.75
C MET A 109 8.76 16.46 -17.91
N ASP A 110 8.83 15.99 -19.14
CA ASP A 110 9.45 14.71 -19.48
C ASP A 110 10.90 14.88 -19.89
N LEU A 111 11.73 13.89 -19.57
CA LEU A 111 13.10 13.77 -20.03
C LEU A 111 13.26 12.52 -20.89
N ILE A 112 13.99 12.62 -21.99
CA ILE A 112 14.42 11.46 -22.77
C ILE A 112 15.93 11.27 -22.63
N LEU A 113 16.32 10.09 -22.14
CA LEU A 113 17.72 9.69 -21.95
C LEU A 113 18.12 8.73 -23.08
N GLY A 114 19.13 9.13 -23.87
CA GLY A 114 19.60 8.37 -25.03
C GLY A 114 20.77 7.42 -24.76
N ASN A 115 21.42 7.49 -23.59
CA ASN A 115 22.56 6.64 -23.26
C ASN A 115 22.11 5.27 -22.74
N THR A 116 21.47 4.47 -23.60
CA THR A 116 20.79 3.21 -23.25
C THR A 116 21.38 1.97 -23.93
N GLY A 117 22.49 2.12 -24.67
CA GLY A 117 23.05 1.06 -25.51
C GLY A 117 22.07 0.66 -26.61
N ASP A 118 21.88 -0.65 -26.81
CA ASP A 118 20.97 -1.19 -27.83
C ASP A 118 19.49 -1.20 -27.39
N ASN A 119 19.21 -0.84 -26.14
CA ASN A 119 17.84 -0.75 -25.65
C ASN A 119 17.16 0.54 -26.13
N ALA A 120 15.83 0.51 -26.17
CA ALA A 120 15.01 1.70 -26.37
C ALA A 120 15.41 2.84 -25.42
N PHE A 121 15.19 4.08 -25.85
CA PHE A 121 15.49 5.25 -25.03
C PHE A 121 14.56 5.30 -23.81
N VAL A 122 15.06 5.89 -22.74
CA VAL A 122 14.32 5.99 -21.48
C VAL A 122 13.52 7.29 -21.44
N LEU A 123 12.23 7.20 -21.11
CA LEU A 123 11.40 8.35 -20.75
C LEU A 123 11.29 8.44 -19.22
N PHE A 124 11.64 9.59 -18.67
CA PHE A 124 11.45 9.92 -17.27
C PHE A 124 10.43 11.06 -17.12
N PRO A 125 9.26 10.81 -16.51
CA PRO A 125 8.24 11.85 -16.32
C PRO A 125 8.33 12.47 -14.92
N HIS A 126 8.61 13.78 -14.81
CA HIS A 126 8.61 14.45 -13.50
C HIS A 126 7.24 14.42 -12.83
N ARG A 127 6.15 14.52 -13.59
CA ARG A 127 4.80 14.62 -13.03
C ARG A 127 4.47 13.44 -12.14
N ALA A 128 4.70 12.21 -12.61
CA ALA A 128 4.41 11.01 -11.85
C ALA A 128 5.23 10.89 -10.55
N HIS A 129 6.38 11.57 -10.47
CA HIS A 129 7.22 11.59 -9.27
C HIS A 129 6.85 12.76 -8.35
N THR A 130 6.54 13.93 -8.91
CA THR A 130 6.24 15.17 -8.18
C THR A 130 4.79 15.29 -7.72
N GLU A 131 3.91 14.40 -8.17
CA GLU A 131 2.53 14.27 -7.66
C GLU A 131 2.50 13.80 -6.20
N TRP A 132 3.57 13.15 -5.71
CA TRP A 132 3.67 12.68 -4.32
C TRP A 132 5.00 13.06 -3.63
N LEU A 133 6.09 13.23 -4.38
CA LEU A 133 7.42 13.53 -3.82
C LEU A 133 7.81 15.00 -4.03
N ASP A 134 8.65 15.53 -3.16
CA ASP A 134 9.23 16.86 -3.28
C ASP A 134 10.56 16.81 -4.06
N CYS A 135 10.99 17.96 -4.58
CA CYS A 135 12.23 18.10 -5.35
C CYS A 135 13.45 17.57 -4.57
N ALA A 136 13.48 17.78 -3.25
CA ALA A 136 14.56 17.37 -2.36
C ALA A 136 14.69 15.84 -2.21
N ASN A 137 13.66 15.07 -2.59
CA ASN A 137 13.78 13.61 -2.63
C ASN A 137 14.75 13.14 -3.73
N CYS A 138 14.95 13.97 -4.76
CA CYS A 138 15.72 13.63 -5.96
C CYS A 138 16.96 14.51 -6.18
N HIS A 139 16.91 15.78 -5.75
CA HIS A 139 17.93 16.79 -6.01
C HIS A 139 18.53 17.35 -4.70
N PRO A 140 19.84 17.63 -4.67
CA PRO A 140 20.84 17.43 -5.74
C PRO A 140 21.33 15.99 -5.86
N GLU A 141 20.88 15.10 -4.98
CA GLU A 141 21.22 13.67 -4.98
C GLU A 141 19.94 12.82 -4.83
N PRO A 142 19.76 11.75 -5.63
CA PRO A 142 20.73 11.12 -6.54
C PRO A 142 20.90 11.79 -7.91
N PHE A 143 20.14 12.84 -8.24
CA PHE A 143 20.22 13.50 -9.54
C PHE A 143 20.62 14.96 -9.40
N LYS A 144 21.55 15.42 -10.21
CA LYS A 144 21.81 16.85 -10.40
C LYS A 144 20.69 17.47 -11.22
N GLU A 145 20.38 18.74 -10.96
CA GLU A 145 19.34 19.48 -11.69
C GLU A 145 19.69 19.65 -13.18
N LYS A 146 20.98 19.65 -13.52
CA LYS A 146 21.44 19.75 -14.90
C LYS A 146 21.42 18.38 -15.59
N PHE A 147 20.62 18.28 -16.65
CA PHE A 147 20.53 17.09 -17.50
C PHE A 147 21.91 16.59 -17.94
N GLY A 148 22.09 15.25 -17.95
CA GLY A 148 23.30 14.60 -18.43
C GLY A 148 24.49 14.62 -17.46
N THR A 149 24.38 15.26 -16.28
CA THR A 149 25.52 15.43 -15.36
C THR A 149 25.58 14.43 -14.20
N SER A 150 24.53 13.62 -14.01
CA SER A 150 24.45 12.64 -12.93
C SER A 150 25.21 11.34 -13.22
N GLY A 151 25.56 11.06 -14.49
CA GLY A 151 26.33 9.86 -14.85
C GLY A 151 25.58 8.54 -14.64
N ILE A 152 24.27 8.52 -14.92
CA ILE A 152 23.38 7.37 -14.69
C ILE A 152 23.83 6.16 -15.53
N LYS A 153 23.95 5.00 -14.89
CA LYS A 153 24.27 3.71 -15.53
C LYS A 153 23.43 2.60 -14.92
N MET A 154 23.06 1.59 -15.71
CA MET A 154 22.23 0.48 -15.22
C MET A 154 22.89 -0.31 -14.08
N GLY A 155 24.21 -0.53 -14.12
CA GLY A 155 24.93 -1.17 -13.02
C GLY A 155 24.76 -0.42 -11.69
N ALA A 156 24.90 0.90 -11.70
CA ALA A 156 24.66 1.72 -10.51
C ALA A 156 23.19 1.69 -10.06
N ILE A 157 22.24 1.61 -10.99
CA ILE A 157 20.81 1.45 -10.69
C ILE A 157 20.56 0.13 -9.94
N LEU A 158 21.17 -0.98 -10.38
CA LEU A 158 21.06 -2.27 -9.72
C LEU A 158 21.71 -2.29 -8.33
N GLU A 159 22.70 -1.43 -8.09
CA GLU A 159 23.31 -1.19 -6.77
C GLU A 159 22.47 -0.26 -5.86
N GLY A 160 21.23 0.09 -6.25
CA GLY A 160 20.36 0.94 -5.45
C GLY A 160 20.61 2.44 -5.59
N LYS A 161 21.39 2.89 -6.59
CA LYS A 161 21.60 4.32 -6.89
C LYS A 161 20.59 4.81 -7.93
N PHE A 162 20.45 6.13 -8.08
CA PHE A 162 19.56 6.74 -9.08
C PHE A 162 18.13 6.19 -9.00
N CYS A 163 17.61 5.61 -10.08
CA CYS A 163 16.27 5.01 -10.14
C CYS A 163 16.11 3.87 -9.11
N GLY A 164 17.18 3.13 -8.85
CA GLY A 164 17.19 1.99 -7.92
C GLY A 164 17.06 2.38 -6.45
N LYS A 165 17.20 3.68 -6.11
CA LYS A 165 16.90 4.18 -4.76
C LYS A 165 15.44 3.93 -4.37
N CYS A 166 14.55 3.85 -5.36
CA CYS A 166 13.12 3.66 -5.16
C CYS A 166 12.55 2.43 -5.92
N HIS A 167 12.90 2.25 -7.19
CA HIS A 167 12.42 1.12 -8.00
C HIS A 167 13.03 -0.20 -7.53
N GLY A 168 12.18 -1.13 -7.09
CA GLY A 168 12.59 -2.38 -6.45
C GLY A 168 12.50 -2.39 -4.92
N ALA A 169 12.34 -1.23 -4.28
CA ALA A 169 12.13 -1.11 -2.83
C ALA A 169 10.72 -0.60 -2.51
N VAL A 170 10.34 0.55 -3.07
CA VAL A 170 9.07 1.24 -2.80
C VAL A 170 8.24 1.49 -4.06
N ALA A 171 8.82 1.24 -5.24
CA ALA A 171 8.16 1.31 -6.53
C ALA A 171 8.34 0.00 -7.32
N PHE A 172 7.71 -0.11 -8.49
CA PHE A 172 7.77 -1.32 -9.32
C PHE A 172 9.22 -1.79 -9.56
N PRO A 173 9.45 -3.11 -9.68
CA PRO A 173 10.79 -3.68 -9.74
C PRO A 173 11.52 -3.32 -11.05
N LEU A 174 12.85 -3.29 -10.98
CA LEU A 174 13.72 -2.97 -12.11
C LEU A 174 13.71 -4.00 -13.25
N THR A 175 13.02 -5.13 -13.06
CA THR A 175 12.80 -6.16 -14.09
C THR A 175 11.85 -5.71 -15.20
N GLU A 176 11.09 -4.63 -14.97
CA GLU A 176 10.11 -4.09 -15.91
C GLU A 176 10.75 -3.13 -16.93
N CYS A 177 11.66 -3.64 -17.75
CA CYS A 177 12.50 -2.83 -18.65
C CYS A 177 11.69 -1.84 -19.50
N ALA A 178 10.58 -2.30 -20.08
CA ALA A 178 9.76 -1.53 -21.01
C ALA A 178 9.01 -0.35 -20.37
N ARG A 179 8.89 -0.32 -19.03
CA ARG A 179 8.27 0.82 -18.32
C ARG A 179 9.15 2.06 -18.34
N CYS A 180 10.46 1.87 -18.40
CA CYS A 180 11.44 2.95 -18.53
C CYS A 180 11.87 3.12 -19.98
N HIS A 181 12.29 2.02 -20.62
CA HIS A 181 12.76 1.95 -22.00
C HIS A 181 11.60 1.93 -22.99
N SER A 182 10.84 3.03 -23.05
CA SER A 182 9.55 3.12 -23.74
C SER A 182 9.60 3.91 -25.06
N VAL A 183 10.72 4.59 -25.35
CA VAL A 183 10.87 5.43 -26.54
C VAL A 183 11.71 4.71 -27.58
N LYS A 184 11.09 4.32 -28.70
CA LYS A 184 11.80 3.54 -29.72
C LYS A 184 12.82 4.40 -30.48
N PRO A 185 14.06 3.90 -30.73
CA PRO A 185 15.09 4.68 -31.40
C PRO A 185 14.75 5.05 -32.86
N ASP A 186 14.06 4.17 -33.56
CA ASP A 186 13.68 4.32 -34.97
C ASP A 186 12.61 5.41 -35.20
N THR A 187 11.74 5.64 -34.22
CA THR A 187 10.65 6.63 -34.31
C THR A 187 10.96 7.94 -33.60
N PHE A 188 11.96 8.00 -32.72
CA PHE A 188 12.28 9.22 -31.99
C PHE A 188 12.77 10.33 -32.94
N ARG A 189 12.13 11.50 -32.85
CA ARG A 189 12.48 12.71 -33.61
C ARG A 189 12.56 13.86 -32.61
N GLY A 190 13.75 14.10 -32.05
CA GLY A 190 13.93 15.12 -31.01
C GLY A 190 15.35 15.18 -30.49
N LYS A 191 15.59 16.09 -29.54
CA LYS A 191 16.84 16.15 -28.77
C LYS A 191 16.67 15.37 -27.48
N PHE A 192 17.70 14.65 -27.06
CA PHE A 192 17.75 14.11 -25.71
C PHE A 192 17.75 15.22 -24.67
N GLY A 193 17.17 14.94 -23.49
CA GLY A 193 16.96 15.93 -22.45
C GLY A 193 15.50 16.30 -22.28
N VAL A 194 15.27 17.55 -21.87
CA VAL A 194 13.95 18.12 -21.64
C VAL A 194 13.12 18.05 -22.90
N GLN A 195 11.95 17.43 -22.80
CA GLN A 195 10.97 17.38 -23.87
C GLN A 195 10.00 18.56 -23.77
N PRO A 196 9.45 19.02 -24.90
CA PRO A 196 8.32 19.95 -24.87
C PRO A 196 7.18 19.32 -24.06
N VAL A 197 6.55 20.12 -23.20
CA VAL A 197 5.35 19.67 -22.46
C VAL A 197 4.33 19.22 -23.48
N ALA A 198 4.03 17.91 -23.49
CA ALA A 198 2.95 17.40 -24.30
C ALA A 198 1.66 18.04 -23.76
N LYS A 199 0.95 18.79 -24.60
CA LYS A 199 -0.39 19.27 -24.23
C LYS A 199 -1.29 18.04 -24.18
N HIS A 200 -1.52 17.53 -22.98
CA HIS A 200 -2.48 16.46 -22.71
C HIS A 200 -3.91 16.98 -22.80
#